data_AF-A0A7W2HTU4-F1
#
_entry.id   AF-A0A7W2HTU4-F1
#
_cell.length_a   1.000
_cell.length_b   1.000
_cell.length_c   1.000
_cell.angle_alpha   90.00
_cell.angle_beta   90.00
_cell.angle_gamma   90.00
#
_symmetry.space_group_name_H-M   'P 1'
#
loop_
_entity.id
_entity.type
_entity.pdbx_description
1 polymer ?
#
loop_
_entity_poly.entity_id
_entity_poly.type
_entity_poly.pdbx_seq_one_letter_code
_entity_poly.pdbx_strand_id
1 'polypeptide(L)'
;MTASMAFYADGNTIVRLSEYGTIRTPILTLDGEGHSLTVSAFARVPIAEHLTFARELSAACADYVRALETYASALPDDETNEDERP
;
A
#
# COMPACT_ATOMS: atom_id res chain seq x y z
N MET A 1 -21.53 -10.77 4.27
CA MET A 1 -21.08 -10.56 2.88
C MET A 1 -19.78 -9.79 2.97
N THR A 2 -18.66 -10.37 2.57
CA THR A 2 -17.33 -9.73 2.61
C THR A 2 -16.97 -9.28 1.20
N ALA A 3 -16.67 -8.00 1.03
CA ALA A 3 -16.08 -7.51 -0.20
C ALA A 3 -14.56 -7.69 -0.10
N SER A 4 -13.95 -8.27 -1.13
CA SER A 4 -12.49 -8.29 -1.29
C SER A 4 -12.12 -7.33 -2.40
N MET A 5 -11.08 -6.53 -2.18
CA MET A 5 -10.48 -5.65 -3.17
C MET A 5 -9.00 -6.00 -3.22
N ALA A 6 -8.46 -6.13 -4.44
CA ALA A 6 -7.04 -6.33 -4.69
C ALA A 6 -6.49 -5.10 -5.42
N PHE A 7 -5.27 -4.72 -5.07
CA PHE A 7 -4.50 -3.68 -5.76
C PHE A 7 -3.22 -4.34 -6.26
N TYR A 8 -2.94 -4.21 -7.56
CA TYR A 8 -1.78 -4.82 -8.19
C TYR A 8 -0.75 -3.72 -8.44
N ALA A 9 0.31 -3.71 -7.63
CA ALA A 9 1.40 -2.77 -7.83
C ALA A 9 2.26 -3.17 -9.04
N ASP A 10 2.62 -2.18 -9.84
CA ASP A 10 3.52 -2.28 -10.99
C ASP A 10 4.62 -1.20 -10.93
N GLY A 11 5.47 -1.13 -11.96
CA GLY A 11 6.54 -0.14 -12.03
C GLY A 11 6.09 1.33 -12.09
N ASN A 12 4.81 1.58 -12.36
CA ASN A 12 4.21 2.92 -12.42
C ASN A 12 3.41 3.27 -11.17
N THR A 13 3.33 2.34 -10.21
CA THR A 13 2.57 2.53 -8.98
C THR A 13 3.27 3.50 -8.04
N ILE A 14 2.53 4.48 -7.54
CA ILE A 14 3.04 5.51 -6.63
C ILE A 14 2.23 5.49 -5.32
N VAL A 15 2.94 5.58 -4.20
CA VAL A 15 2.33 5.82 -2.89
C VAL A 15 2.44 7.31 -2.55
N ARG A 16 1.31 7.95 -2.27
CA ARG A 16 1.23 9.38 -1.98
C ARG A 16 0.50 9.63 -0.66
N LEU A 17 1.16 10.38 0.22
CA LEU A 17 0.53 10.94 1.42
C LEU A 17 0.13 12.40 1.16
N SER A 18 -1.13 12.72 1.38
CA SER A 18 -1.63 14.09 1.36
C SER A 18 -1.89 14.57 2.79
N GLU A 19 -1.12 15.56 3.22
CA GLU A 19 -1.20 16.14 4.56
C GLU A 19 -1.88 17.51 4.52
N TYR A 20 -2.63 17.81 5.59
CA TYR A 20 -3.46 19.02 5.66
C TYR A 20 -3.33 19.75 7.01
N GLY A 21 -2.25 19.46 7.75
CA GLY A 21 -2.05 19.96 9.10
C GLY A 21 -3.20 19.55 10.03
N THR A 22 -3.72 20.52 10.78
CA THR A 22 -4.82 20.32 11.73
C THR A 22 -6.21 20.50 11.13
N ILE A 23 -6.30 20.80 9.82
CA ILE A 23 -7.57 21.15 9.15
C ILE A 23 -8.41 19.90 8.86
N ARG A 24 -7.77 18.79 8.46
CA ARG A 24 -8.43 17.52 8.17
C ARG A 24 -7.45 16.35 8.34
N THR A 25 -8.00 15.15 8.49
CA THR A 25 -7.21 13.92 8.54
C THR A 25 -6.41 13.72 7.24
N PRO A 26 -5.17 13.20 7.33
CA PRO A 26 -4.38 12.89 6.15
C PRO A 26 -5.03 11.79 5.32
N ILE A 27 -4.67 11.75 4.04
CA ILE A 27 -5.12 10.73 3.09
C ILE A 27 -3.90 10.04 2.51
N LEU A 28 -3.88 8.70 2.56
CA LEU A 28 -2.88 7.89 1.88
C LEU A 28 -3.50 7.29 0.63
N THR A 29 -2.82 7.41 -0.50
CA THR A 29 -3.30 6.90 -1.78
C THR A 29 -2.22 6.05 -2.44
N LEU A 30 -2.63 4.89 -2.97
CA LEU A 30 -1.85 4.08 -3.89
C LEU A 30 -2.46 4.29 -5.27
N ASP A 31 -1.70 4.94 -6.15
CA ASP A 31 -2.13 5.28 -7.51
C ASP A 31 -1.39 4.38 -8.51
N GLY A 32 -2.13 3.72 -9.39
CA GLY A 32 -1.63 2.96 -10.53
C GLY A 32 -2.33 3.40 -11.82
N GLU A 33 -1.97 2.80 -12.96
CA GLU A 33 -2.60 3.18 -14.23
C GLU A 33 -4.08 2.79 -14.26
N GLY A 34 -4.97 3.78 -14.30
CA GLY A 34 -6.42 3.58 -14.36
C GLY A 34 -7.06 3.09 -13.05
N HIS A 35 -6.32 2.98 -11.95
CA HIS A 35 -6.84 2.54 -10.66
C HIS A 35 -6.18 3.26 -9.49
N SER A 36 -6.94 3.49 -8.42
CA SER A 36 -6.47 4.16 -7.21
C SER A 36 -7.12 3.54 -5.98
N LEU A 37 -6.32 3.24 -4.96
CA LEU A 37 -6.79 2.84 -3.65
C LEU A 37 -6.50 3.96 -2.65
N THR A 38 -7.55 4.54 -2.10
CA THR A 38 -7.43 5.60 -1.09
C THR A 38 -7.78 5.07 0.29
N VAL A 39 -6.83 5.18 1.21
CA VAL A 39 -7.00 4.93 2.63
C VAL A 39 -7.28 6.27 3.30
N SER A 40 -8.52 6.44 3.76
CA SER A 40 -8.97 7.67 4.42
C SER A 40 -9.82 7.37 5.63
N ALA A 41 -9.70 8.26 6.61
CA ALA A 41 -10.49 8.26 7.82
C ALA A 41 -11.89 8.84 7.53
N PHE A 42 -12.96 8.08 7.80
CA PHE A 42 -14.29 8.68 7.87
C PHE A 42 -14.39 9.60 9.09
N ALA A 43 -14.96 10.79 8.93
CA ALA A 43 -15.13 11.77 10.00
C ALA A 43 -15.91 11.26 11.22
N ARG A 44 -16.71 10.21 11.04
CA ARG A 44 -17.50 9.56 12.11
C ARG A 44 -16.70 8.61 12.99
N VAL A 45 -15.48 8.23 12.59
CA VAL A 45 -14.65 7.28 13.34
C VAL A 45 -13.68 8.07 14.23
N PRO A 46 -13.55 7.72 15.52
CA PRO A 46 -12.65 8.41 16.46
C PRO A 46 -11.19 8.42 16.00
N ILE A 47 -10.48 9.52 16.26
CA ILE A 47 -9.06 9.67 15.87
C ILE A 47 -8.16 8.59 16.48
N ALA A 48 -8.49 8.10 17.68
CA ALA A 48 -7.75 7.01 18.33
C ALA A 48 -7.82 5.72 17.52
N GLU A 49 -8.99 5.38 16.95
CA GLU A 49 -9.17 4.20 16.11
C GLU A 49 -8.39 4.34 14.79
N HIS A 50 -8.41 5.52 14.18
CA HIS A 50 -7.60 5.81 13.00
C HIS A 50 -6.10 5.67 13.26
N LEU A 51 -5.62 6.13 14.42
CA LEU A 51 -4.23 5.99 14.82
C LEU A 51 -3.84 4.53 15.07
N THR A 52 -4.71 3.73 15.69
CA THR A 52 -4.49 2.29 15.85
C THR A 52 -4.38 1.61 14.49
N PHE A 53 -5.35 1.84 13.60
CA PHE A 53 -5.32 1.30 12.25
C PHE A 53 -4.06 1.71 11.47
N ALA A 54 -3.66 2.99 11.52
CA ALA A 54 -2.47 3.47 10.83
C ALA A 54 -1.18 2.82 11.35
N ARG A 55 -1.08 2.55 12.66
CA ARG A 55 0.06 1.85 13.26
C ARG A 55 0.11 0.39 12.84
N GLU A 56 -1.03 -0.29 12.85
CA GLU A 56 -1.14 -1.69 12.40
C GLU A 56 -0.78 -1.82 10.92
N LEU A 57 -1.29 -0.91 10.08
CA LEU A 57 -0.94 -0.85 8.65
C LEU A 57 0.56 -0.64 8.45
N SER A 58 1.18 0.29 9.18
CA SER A 58 2.61 0.55 9.11
C SER A 58 3.45 -0.68 9.50
N ALA A 59 3.07 -1.36 10.59
CA ALA A 59 3.73 -2.59 11.03
C ALA A 59 3.61 -3.70 9.98
N ALA A 60 2.42 -3.90 9.42
CA ALA A 60 2.18 -4.89 8.36
C ALA A 60 2.99 -4.59 7.09
N CYS A 61 3.11 -3.32 6.68
CA CYS A 61 3.98 -2.94 5.56
C CYS A 61 5.45 -3.24 5.84
N ALA A 62 5.94 -3.00 7.07
CA ALA A 62 7.31 -3.32 7.44
C ALA A 62 7.58 -4.84 7.44
N ASP A 63 6.61 -5.64 7.90
CA ASP A 63 6.67 -7.10 7.80
C ASP A 63 6.67 -7.57 6.33
N TYR A 64 5.84 -6.95 5.49
CA TYR A 64 5.76 -7.24 4.06
C TYR A 64 7.10 -6.97 3.34
N VAL A 65 7.75 -5.84 3.62
CA VAL A 65 9.08 -5.53 3.08
C VAL A 65 10.09 -6.62 3.45
N ARG A 66 10.17 -7.00 4.73
CA ARG A 66 11.08 -8.08 5.17
C ARG A 66 10.79 -9.41 4.47
N ALA A 67 9.52 -9.74 4.27
CA ALA A 67 9.12 -10.94 3.55
C ALA A 67 9.53 -10.90 2.08
N LEU A 68 9.34 -9.76 1.40
CA LEU A 68 9.78 -9.55 0.01
C LEU A 68 11.29 -9.62 -0.13
N GLU A 69 12.06 -9.01 0.77
CA GLU A 69 13.53 -9.08 0.76
C GLU A 69 14.03 -10.52 0.94
N THR A 70 13.40 -11.28 1.85
CA THR A 70 13.68 -12.69 2.05
C THR A 70 13.37 -13.51 0.80
N TYR A 71 12.21 -13.25 0.18
CA TYR A 71 11.81 -13.91 -1.06
C TYR A 71 12.79 -13.58 -2.21
N ALA A 72 13.12 -12.31 -2.40
CA ALA A 72 14.04 -11.85 -3.44
C ALA A 72 15.45 -12.46 -3.27
N SER A 73 15.91 -12.63 -2.03
CA SER A 73 17.21 -13.27 -1.74
C SER A 73 17.25 -14.77 -2.10
N ALA A 74 16.09 -15.40 -2.25
CA ALA A 74 15.96 -16.80 -2.63
C ALA A 74 15.76 -17.00 -4.15
N LEU A 75 15.55 -15.91 -4.90
CA LEU A 75 15.42 -15.98 -6.35
C LEU A 75 16.80 -16.27 -6.99
N PRO A 76 16.88 -17.14 -7.99
CA PRO A 76 18.07 -17.30 -8.79
C PRO A 76 18.35 -16.01 -9.58
N ASP A 77 19.63 -15.72 -9.85
CA ASP A 77 20.08 -14.49 -10.54
C ASP A 77 19.46 -14.25 -11.94
N ASP A 78 18.74 -15.23 -12.49
CA ASP A 78 18.24 -15.25 -13.88
C ASP A 78 16.75 -14.87 -14.04
N GLU A 79 16.02 -14.57 -12.96
CA GLU A 79 14.64 -14.05 -13.06
C GLU A 79 14.61 -12.52 -13.23
N THR A 80 15.37 -12.00 -14.19
CA THR A 80 15.13 -10.65 -14.72
C THR A 80 14.23 -10.76 -15.96
N ASN A 81 12.91 -10.72 -15.74
CA ASN A 81 11.83 -10.52 -16.73
C ASN A 81 11.70 -11.56 -17.88
N GLU A 82 10.88 -12.60 -17.67
CA GLU A 82 10.33 -13.43 -18.76
C GLU A 82 9.01 -12.87 -19.37
N ASP A 83 8.53 -11.70 -18.96
CA ASP A 83 7.28 -11.11 -19.48
C ASP A 83 7.42 -10.33 -20.80
N GLU A 84 8.60 -10.33 -21.44
CA GLU A 84 8.75 -9.90 -22.83
C GLU A 84 9.08 -11.09 -23.74
N ARG A 85 8.04 -11.79 -24.23
CA ARG A 85 8.16 -12.58 -25.47
C ARG A 85 7.17 -12.07 -26.53
N PRO A 86 7.63 -11.87 -27.77
CA PRO A 86 6.93 -11.15 -28.84
C PRO A 86 5.72 -11.88 -29.43
#